data_AF-A0A246FVM0-F1
#
_entry.id   AF-A0A246FVM0-F1
#
_cell.length_a   1.000
_cell.length_b   1.000
_cell.length_c   1.000
_cell.angle_alpha   90.00
_cell.angle_beta   90.00
_cell.angle_gamma   90.00
#
_symmetry.space_group_name_H-M   'P 1'
#
loop_
_entity.id
_entity.type
_entity.pdbx_description
1 polymer ?
#
loop_
_entity_poly.entity_id
_entity_poly.type
_entity_poly.pdbx_seq_one_letter_code
_entity_poly.pdbx_strand_id
1 'polypeptide(L)' 'MNRQKKLQQLFKAKAKKASAKLAPARKDKYISKADRLKLAAETRDESVRVDDE' A
#
# COMPACT_ATOMS: atom_id res chain seq x y z
N MET A 1 -28.29 -6.21 18.12
CA MET A 1 -26.94 -6.10 18.71
C MET A 1 -26.72 -7.24 19.70
N ASN A 2 -26.45 -8.44 19.19
CA ASN A 2 -26.08 -9.60 20.03
C ASN A 2 -24.56 -9.75 20.00
N ARG A 3 -23.95 -10.18 21.12
CA ARG A 3 -22.50 -10.41 21.25
C ARG A 3 -21.91 -11.16 20.06
N GLN A 4 -22.60 -12.21 19.59
CA GLN A 4 -22.17 -13.00 18.43
C GLN A 4 -22.02 -12.17 17.15
N LYS A 5 -22.99 -11.28 16.84
CA LYS A 5 -22.91 -10.37 15.68
C LYS A 5 -21.76 -9.37 15.83
N LYS A 6 -21.52 -8.86 17.05
CA LYS A 6 -20.42 -7.94 17.34
C LYS A 6 -19.05 -8.61 17.17
N LEU A 7 -18.90 -9.85 17.65
CA LEU A 7 -17.67 -10.64 17.47
C LEU A 7 -17.41 -10.93 16.00
N GLN A 8 -18.43 -11.35 15.25
CA GLN A 8 -18.29 -11.58 13.80
C GLN A 8 -17.89 -10.31 13.05
N GLN A 9 -18.47 -9.16 13.39
CA GLN A 9 -18.10 -7.88 12.79
C GLN A 9 -16.63 -7.51 13.08
N LEU A 10 -16.19 -7.68 14.33
CA LEU A 10 -14.80 -7.46 14.75
C LEU A 10 -13.82 -8.37 14.00
N PHE A 11 -14.13 -9.67 13.88
CA PHE A 11 -13.27 -10.62 13.17
C PHE A 11 -13.18 -10.32 11.67
N LYS A 12 -14.31 -9.98 11.02
CA LYS A 12 -14.31 -9.57 9.60
C LYS A 12 -13.46 -8.33 9.37
N ALA A 13 -13.56 -7.33 10.26
CA ALA A 13 -12.75 -6.11 10.17
C ALA A 13 -11.25 -6.40 10.34
N LYS A 14 -10.87 -7.26 11.29
CA LYS A 14 -9.47 -7.68 11.49
C LYS A 14 -8.92 -8.45 10.29
N ALA A 15 -9.69 -9.39 9.75
CA ALA A 15 -9.31 -10.16 8.56
C ALA A 15 -9.09 -9.24 7.35
N LYS A 16 -10.01 -8.30 7.09
CA LYS A 16 -9.87 -7.31 6.01
C LYS A 16 -8.60 -6.47 6.15
N LYS A 17 -8.27 -6.02 7.37
CA LYS A 17 -7.04 -5.27 7.64
C LYS A 17 -5.78 -6.10 7.43
N ALA A 18 -5.78 -7.38 7.80
CA ALA A 18 -4.65 -8.28 7.57
C ALA A 18 -4.44 -8.54 6.06
N SER A 19 -5.51 -8.84 5.32
CA SER A 19 -5.45 -9.04 3.86
C SER A 19 -4.96 -7.79 3.12
N ALA A 20 -5.37 -6.59 3.55
CA ALA A 20 -4.95 -5.34 2.93
C ALA A 20 -3.47 -5.01 3.19
N LYS A 21 -2.88 -5.50 4.29
CA LYS A 21 -1.45 -5.34 4.58
C LYS A 21 -0.59 -6.35 3.81
N LEU A 22 -1.09 -7.58 3.68
CA LEU A 22 -0.36 -8.65 2.99
C LEU A 22 -0.42 -8.51 1.46
N ALA A 23 -1.52 -7.97 0.92
CA ALA A 23 -1.66 -7.75 -0.51
C ALA A 23 -0.98 -6.44 -0.91
N PRO A 24 0.08 -6.46 -1.75
CA PRO A 24 0.52 -5.24 -2.42
C PRO A 24 -0.65 -4.67 -3.23
N ALA A 25 -0.73 -3.34 -3.32
CA ALA A 25 -1.78 -2.67 -4.07
C ALA A 25 -1.79 -3.23 -5.51
N ARG A 26 -2.84 -3.99 -5.85
CA ARG A 26 -2.92 -4.75 -7.12
C ARG A 26 -3.02 -3.88 -8.37
N LYS A 27 -3.09 -2.57 -8.20
CA LYS A 27 -3.13 -1.61 -9.30
C LYS A 27 -2.04 -0.59 -9.08
N ASP A 28 -1.28 -0.32 -10.12
CA ASP A 28 -0.37 0.80 -10.15
C ASP A 28 -1.17 2.06 -9.84
N LYS A 29 -0.64 2.84 -8.89
CA LYS A 29 -1.30 4.06 -8.46
C LYS A 29 -1.46 4.95 -9.69
N TYR A 30 -2.68 5.41 -9.96
CA TYR A 30 -2.89 6.36 -11.04
C TYR A 30 -2.20 7.68 -10.65
N ILE A 31 -1.06 7.92 -11.27
CA ILE A 31 -0.19 9.06 -11.03
C ILE A 31 -0.25 9.94 -12.28
N SER A 32 -0.45 11.24 -12.09
CA SER A 32 -0.50 12.20 -13.20
C SER A 32 0.85 12.25 -13.94
N LYS A 33 0.87 12.76 -15.19
CA LYS A 33 2.12 12.88 -15.95
C LYS A 33 3.19 13.69 -15.19
N ALA A 34 2.79 14.72 -14.46
CA ALA A 34 3.69 15.56 -13.65
C ALA A 34 4.28 14.78 -12.47
N ASP A 35 3.45 13.99 -11.78
CA ASP A 35 3.89 13.23 -10.61
C ASP A 35 4.76 12.03 -10.99
N ARG A 36 4.56 11.45 -12.18
CA ARG A 36 5.43 10.39 -12.71
C ARG A 36 6.85 10.91 -13.00
N LEU A 37 6.97 12.13 -13.51
CA LEU A 37 8.27 12.76 -13.77
C LEU A 37 9.02 13.04 -12.46
N LYS A 38 8.31 13.50 -11.42
CA LYS A 38 8.89 13.72 -10.09
C LYS A 38 9.40 12.42 -9.47
N LEU A 39 8.59 11.36 -9.50
CA LEU A 39 8.99 10.05 -8.98
C LEU A 39 10.13 9.42 -9.79
N ALA A 40 10.18 9.63 -11.11
CA ALA A 40 11.29 9.15 -11.94
C ALA A 40 12.62 9.89 -11.67
N ALA A 41 12.55 11.18 -11.31
CA ALA A 41 13.73 11.94 -10.89
C ALA A 41 14.24 11.47 -9.51
N GLU A 42 13.31 11.29 -8.56
CA GLU A 42 13.63 10.87 -7.20
C GLU A 42 14.16 9.42 -7.15
N THR A 43 13.57 8.50 -7.93
CA THR A 43 14.07 7.11 -8.06
C THR A 43 15.43 7.02 -8.78
N ARG A 44 15.71 7.90 -9.74
CA ARG A 44 17.05 8.00 -10.34
C ARG A 44 18.08 8.45 -9.31
N ASP A 45 17.77 9.48 -8.53
CA ASP A 45 18.64 9.98 -7.46
C ASP A 45 18.80 8.99 -6.29
N GLU A 46 17.85 8.08 -6.08
CA GLU A 46 17.96 6.99 -5.12
C GLU A 46 18.81 5.83 -5.68
N SER A 47 18.61 5.43 -6.93
CA SER A 47 19.39 4.35 -7.56
C SER A 47 20.89 4.67 -7.64
N VAL A 48 21.25 5.91 -7.98
CA VAL A 48 22.66 6.36 -8.03
C VAL A 48 23.30 6.35 -6.64
N ARG A 49 22.53 6.41 -5.55
CA ARG A 49 23.07 6.35 -4.18
C ARG A 49 23.28 4.94 -3.66
N VAL A 50 22.60 3.94 -4.21
CA VAL A 50 22.68 2.55 -3.73
C VAL A 50 23.81 1.77 -4.43
N ASP A 51 24.28 2.22 -5.59
CA ASP A 51 25.38 1.59 -6.33
C ASP A 51 26.79 1.92 -5.75
N ASP A 52 26.88 2.71 -4.67
CA ASP A 52 28.15 3.20 -4.05
C ASP A 52 28.41 2.62 -2.63
N GLU A 53 27.72 1.57 -2.18
CA GLU A 53 27.98 0.87 -0.89
C GLU A 53 28.00 -0.66 -1.04
#